data_AF-A0AA39QWD6-F1
#
_entry.id   AF-A0AA39QWD6-F1
#
_cell.length_a   1.000
_cell.length_b   1.000
_cell.length_c   1.000
_cell.angle_alpha   90.00
_cell.angle_beta   90.00
_cell.angle_gamma   90.00
#
_symmetry.space_group_name_H-M   'P 1'
#
loop_
_entity.id
_entity.type
_entity.pdbx_description
1 polymer ?
#
loop_
_entity_poly.entity_id
_entity_poly.type
_entity_poly.pdbx_seq_one_letter_code
_entity_poly.pdbx_strand_id
1 'polypeptide(L)'
;MEDGLNQLATFDHENIDDPIISDEPVGIYDDLDYPGWSLVVTDTTGSDSKIPLLVPNTPPNCIAYAVLDVATIDQGAPTLTAVYGESTIAYFNLYSFFFGCALGSEETVVGVPQSCNLTVTGLNAQGTQVAQQTFGFVSNGALNQQMIEAKLKGFEGLQNAVFRTQASDEDTVATLADTFNYTVYGKG
;
A
#
# COMPACT_ATOMS: atom_id res chain seq x y z
N MET A 1 -7.16 -5.34 29.68
CA MET A 1 -6.65 -5.72 28.35
C MET A 1 -7.45 -4.87 27.40
N GLU A 2 -6.82 -3.97 26.66
CA GLU A 2 -7.49 -3.36 25.51
C GLU A 2 -7.69 -4.48 24.48
N ASP A 3 -8.96 -4.77 24.16
CA ASP A 3 -9.28 -5.72 23.11
C ASP A 3 -8.90 -5.10 21.76
N GLY A 4 -7.95 -5.72 21.07
CA GLY A 4 -7.54 -5.27 19.74
C GLY A 4 -8.59 -5.62 18.69
N LEU A 5 -8.82 -4.71 17.74
CA LEU A 5 -9.72 -4.93 16.61
C LEU A 5 -8.90 -5.41 15.41
N ASN A 6 -9.17 -6.63 14.94
CA ASN A 6 -8.55 -7.16 13.73
C ASN A 6 -9.21 -6.59 12.48
N GLN A 7 -8.40 -6.17 11.52
CA GLN A 7 -8.84 -5.55 10.28
C GLN A 7 -8.13 -6.14 9.08
N LEU A 8 -8.81 -6.05 7.94
CA LEU A 8 -8.33 -6.52 6.66
C LEU A 8 -8.66 -5.46 5.61
N ALA A 9 -7.72 -4.57 5.34
CA ALA A 9 -7.93 -3.47 4.40
C ALA A 9 -7.76 -3.95 2.96
N THR A 10 -8.88 -4.17 2.29
CA THR A 10 -9.03 -4.67 0.90
C THR A 10 -9.32 -3.57 -0.12
N PHE A 11 -9.57 -2.33 0.34
CA PHE A 11 -9.86 -1.16 -0.50
C PHE A 11 -11.08 -1.33 -1.42
N ASP A 12 -12.05 -2.13 -1.00
CA ASP A 12 -13.24 -2.50 -1.79
C ASP A 12 -14.42 -1.53 -1.69
N HIS A 13 -14.33 -0.52 -0.81
CA HIS A 13 -15.43 0.41 -0.53
C HIS A 13 -15.58 1.57 -1.53
N GLU A 14 -14.63 1.77 -2.45
CA GLU A 14 -14.61 2.88 -3.40
C GLU A 14 -15.22 2.48 -4.76
N ASN A 15 -16.07 3.33 -5.33
CA ASN A 15 -16.88 3.02 -6.50
C ASN A 15 -16.04 2.95 -7.79
N ILE A 16 -16.37 2.01 -8.66
CA ILE A 16 -15.72 1.73 -9.97
C ILE A 16 -15.91 2.89 -10.99
N ASP A 17 -16.64 3.95 -10.63
CA ASP A 17 -16.88 5.13 -11.47
C ASP A 17 -15.78 6.21 -11.33
N ASP A 18 -14.82 6.01 -10.44
CA ASP A 18 -13.69 6.92 -10.20
C ASP A 18 -12.57 6.76 -11.26
N PRO A 19 -11.71 7.78 -11.46
CA PRO A 19 -10.55 7.66 -12.34
C PRO A 19 -9.71 6.44 -11.97
N ILE A 20 -9.03 5.84 -12.97
CA ILE A 20 -8.20 4.62 -12.80
C ILE A 20 -7.20 4.77 -11.63
N ILE A 21 -6.76 6.00 -11.35
CA ILE A 21 -5.99 6.38 -10.17
C ILE A 21 -6.66 7.61 -9.56
N SER A 22 -6.81 7.63 -8.24
CA SER A 22 -7.25 8.81 -7.49
C SER A 22 -6.11 9.84 -7.41
N ASP A 23 -6.42 11.11 -7.71
CA ASP A 23 -5.51 12.24 -7.50
C ASP A 23 -5.38 12.59 -6.00
N GLU A 24 -6.28 12.09 -5.17
CA GLU A 24 -6.29 12.27 -3.72
C GLU A 24 -5.71 11.02 -3.00
N PRO A 25 -4.99 11.20 -1.87
CA PRO A 25 -4.59 10.08 -1.04
C PRO A 25 -5.80 9.26 -0.61
N VAL A 26 -5.57 7.97 -0.34
CA VAL A 26 -6.58 7.07 0.24
C VAL A 26 -7.19 7.68 1.52
N GLY A 27 -6.38 8.39 2.31
CA GLY A 27 -6.83 8.98 3.57
C GLY A 27 -7.09 7.91 4.64
N ILE A 28 -8.11 8.13 5.47
CA ILE A 28 -8.46 7.22 6.56
C ILE A 28 -9.30 6.06 6.01
N TYR A 29 -8.79 4.84 6.17
CA TYR A 29 -9.45 3.60 5.79
C TYR A 29 -9.24 2.57 6.91
N ASP A 30 -10.31 1.91 7.37
CA ASP A 30 -10.24 0.93 8.47
C ASP A 30 -9.32 1.40 9.62
N ASP A 31 -9.70 2.52 10.26
CA ASP A 31 -9.04 3.13 11.44
C ASP A 31 -7.58 3.60 11.31
N LEU A 32 -6.93 3.41 10.15
CA LEU A 32 -5.59 3.93 9.88
C LEU A 32 -5.62 4.93 8.72
N ASP A 33 -4.67 5.87 8.73
CA ASP A 33 -4.46 6.82 7.64
C ASP A 33 -3.35 6.32 6.71
N TYR A 34 -3.51 6.58 5.41
CA TYR A 34 -2.68 6.08 4.32
C TYR A 34 -2.06 7.23 3.50
N PRO A 35 -1.28 8.14 4.12
CA PRO A 35 -0.64 9.23 3.39
C PRO A 35 0.40 8.69 2.39
N GLY A 36 0.49 9.34 1.23
CA GLY A 36 1.39 8.96 0.14
C GLY A 36 0.96 7.72 -0.64
N TRP A 37 -0.25 7.22 -0.41
CA TRP A 37 -0.87 6.14 -1.18
C TRP A 37 -2.08 6.66 -1.93
N SER A 38 -2.18 6.33 -3.21
CA SER A 38 -3.34 6.61 -4.05
C SER A 38 -4.12 5.32 -4.31
N LEU A 39 -5.45 5.43 -4.39
CA LEU A 39 -6.30 4.33 -4.82
C LEU A 39 -6.07 4.04 -6.31
N VAL A 40 -6.03 2.76 -6.67
CA VAL A 40 -5.95 2.28 -8.05
C VAL A 40 -7.08 1.29 -8.32
N VAL A 41 -7.92 1.61 -9.31
CA VAL A 41 -8.98 0.72 -9.79
C VAL A 41 -8.42 -0.18 -10.88
N THR A 42 -8.38 -1.49 -10.62
CA THR A 42 -7.77 -2.49 -11.53
C THR A 42 -8.79 -3.22 -12.41
N ASP A 43 -10.08 -3.04 -12.17
CA ASP A 43 -11.17 -3.62 -12.99
C ASP A 43 -12.03 -2.53 -13.63
N THR A 44 -11.68 -2.11 -14.86
CA THR A 44 -12.55 -1.24 -15.66
C THR A 44 -13.57 -2.11 -16.40
N THR A 45 -14.69 -2.44 -15.78
CA THR A 45 -15.75 -3.31 -16.35
C THR A 45 -16.53 -2.70 -17.54
N GLY A 46 -15.95 -1.73 -18.27
CA GLY A 46 -16.56 -1.08 -19.44
C GLY A 46 -15.62 -0.79 -20.62
N SER A 47 -14.32 -1.08 -20.51
CA SER A 47 -13.34 -0.81 -21.57
C SER A 47 -12.69 -2.12 -22.01
N ASP A 48 -12.69 -2.40 -23.32
CA ASP A 48 -11.96 -3.52 -23.96
C ASP A 48 -10.42 -3.49 -23.73
N SER A 49 -9.94 -2.58 -22.89
CA SER A 49 -8.55 -2.43 -22.46
C SER A 49 -8.41 -2.97 -21.05
N LYS A 50 -8.31 -4.30 -20.90
CA LYS A 50 -7.70 -4.88 -19.71
C LYS A 50 -6.25 -4.41 -19.69
N ILE A 51 -5.93 -3.44 -18.86
CA ILE A 51 -4.54 -3.03 -18.64
C ILE A 51 -3.80 -4.31 -18.20
N PRO A 52 -2.66 -4.68 -18.81
CA PRO A 52 -1.75 -5.67 -18.24
C PRO A 52 -1.53 -5.29 -16.78
N LEU A 53 -1.91 -6.12 -15.83
CA LEU A 53 -1.95 -5.70 -14.44
C LEU A 53 -1.25 -6.71 -13.54
N LEU A 54 -0.49 -6.15 -12.60
CA LEU A 54 -0.25 -6.81 -11.35
C LEU A 54 -1.61 -7.03 -10.67
N VAL A 55 -2.03 -8.30 -10.57
CA VAL A 55 -3.37 -8.68 -10.12
C VAL A 55 -3.44 -8.52 -8.60
N PRO A 56 -4.35 -7.67 -8.06
CA PRO A 56 -4.54 -7.55 -6.61
C PRO A 56 -4.98 -8.87 -5.98
N ASN A 57 -4.84 -8.97 -4.66
CA ASN A 57 -5.28 -10.15 -3.92
C ASN A 57 -6.81 -10.15 -3.70
N THR A 58 -7.39 -8.97 -3.52
CA THR A 58 -8.82 -8.71 -3.41
C THR A 58 -9.27 -7.70 -4.47
N PRO A 59 -9.36 -8.10 -5.76
CA PRO A 59 -9.91 -7.24 -6.81
C PRO A 59 -11.31 -6.71 -6.44
N PRO A 60 -11.71 -5.52 -6.93
CA PRO A 60 -11.16 -4.82 -8.09
C PRO A 60 -10.10 -3.75 -7.78
N ASN A 61 -9.82 -3.45 -6.52
CA ASN A 61 -9.05 -2.27 -6.14
C ASN A 61 -7.75 -2.66 -5.43
N CYS A 62 -6.80 -1.74 -5.42
CA CYS A 62 -5.61 -1.77 -4.60
C CYS A 62 -5.13 -0.34 -4.36
N ILE A 63 -4.05 -0.17 -3.60
CA ILE A 63 -3.40 1.14 -3.44
C ILE A 63 -2.03 1.11 -4.09
N ALA A 64 -1.57 2.26 -4.55
CA ALA A 64 -0.24 2.39 -5.13
C ALA A 64 0.46 3.67 -4.70
N TYR A 65 1.77 3.66 -4.80
CA TYR A 65 2.56 4.88 -4.87
C TYR A 65 3.62 4.72 -5.95
N ALA A 66 3.97 5.81 -6.61
CA ALA A 66 5.10 5.88 -7.53
C ALA A 66 6.19 6.77 -6.94
N VAL A 67 7.44 6.53 -7.29
CA VAL A 67 8.55 7.38 -6.83
C VAL A 67 8.58 8.73 -7.55
N LEU A 68 7.99 8.81 -8.76
CA LEU A 68 7.93 10.03 -9.59
C LEU A 68 6.61 10.78 -9.60
N ASP A 69 5.51 10.22 -9.08
CA ASP A 69 4.25 10.94 -9.13
C ASP A 69 4.35 12.18 -8.23
N VAL A 70 4.29 13.37 -8.85
CA VAL A 70 4.35 14.67 -8.17
C VAL A 70 3.28 14.80 -7.09
N ALA A 71 2.11 14.16 -7.26
CA ALA A 71 1.11 14.05 -6.22
C ALA A 71 1.64 13.21 -5.04
N THR A 72 2.16 11.99 -5.27
CA THR A 72 2.78 11.20 -4.19
C THR A 72 4.01 11.85 -3.55
N ILE A 73 4.82 12.61 -4.30
CA ILE A 73 5.97 13.36 -3.77
C ILE A 73 5.48 14.48 -2.84
N ASP A 74 4.44 15.21 -3.24
CA ASP A 74 3.82 16.26 -2.41
C ASP A 74 3.08 15.67 -1.19
N GLN A 75 2.58 14.44 -1.30
CA GLN A 75 1.88 13.70 -0.23
C GLN A 75 2.83 13.07 0.82
N GLY A 76 4.13 13.04 0.55
CA GLY A 76 5.15 12.52 1.46
C GLY A 76 5.38 11.01 1.35
N ALA A 77 6.27 10.47 2.20
CA ALA A 77 6.65 9.07 2.12
C ALA A 77 5.42 8.15 2.40
N PRO A 78 5.18 7.13 1.56
CA PRO A 78 4.03 6.24 1.71
C PRO A 78 4.09 5.56 3.08
N THR A 79 3.07 5.82 3.88
CA THR A 79 3.02 5.43 5.28
C THR A 79 1.64 4.89 5.63
N LEU A 80 1.60 3.86 6.46
CA LEU A 80 0.40 3.47 7.21
C LEU A 80 0.53 4.01 8.63
N THR A 81 -0.41 4.84 9.08
CA THR A 81 -0.27 5.54 10.37
C THR A 81 -1.53 5.55 11.23
N ALA A 82 -1.32 5.40 12.54
CA ALA A 82 -2.34 5.67 13.55
C ALA A 82 -2.32 7.15 14.00
N VAL A 83 -1.47 7.99 13.41
CA VAL A 83 -1.24 9.38 13.82
C VAL A 83 -1.92 10.35 12.86
N TYR A 84 -3.18 10.65 13.12
CA TYR A 84 -3.96 11.66 12.42
C TYR A 84 -4.87 12.41 13.40
N GLY A 85 -5.39 13.57 12.99
CA GLY A 85 -5.98 14.58 13.89
C GLY A 85 -7.10 14.07 14.83
N GLU A 86 -7.92 13.13 14.36
CA GLU A 86 -9.05 12.56 15.12
C GLU A 86 -8.81 11.10 15.54
N SER A 87 -7.59 10.59 15.42
CA SER A 87 -7.30 9.18 15.68
C SER A 87 -7.66 8.76 17.10
N THR A 88 -8.50 7.73 17.19
CA THR A 88 -8.81 7.01 18.43
C THR A 88 -7.85 5.85 18.68
N ILE A 89 -6.89 5.61 17.77
CA ILE A 89 -5.97 4.47 17.81
C ILE A 89 -4.67 4.85 18.53
N ALA A 90 -4.29 4.06 19.54
CA ALA A 90 -3.05 4.19 20.29
C ALA A 90 -1.86 3.57 19.54
N TYR A 91 -2.04 2.38 18.97
CA TYR A 91 -1.03 1.69 18.16
C TYR A 91 -1.68 0.58 17.32
N PHE A 92 -0.92 0.02 16.39
CA PHE A 92 -1.33 -1.14 15.62
C PHE A 92 -0.21 -2.19 15.52
N ASN A 93 -0.60 -3.42 15.21
CA ASN A 93 0.29 -4.53 14.88
C ASN A 93 0.08 -4.92 13.43
N LEU A 94 1.11 -4.86 12.59
CA LEU A 94 1.02 -5.19 11.16
C LEU A 94 1.56 -6.60 10.89
N TYR A 95 0.74 -7.44 10.25
CA TYR A 95 1.07 -8.87 10.08
C TYR A 95 1.42 -9.25 8.65
N SER A 96 0.61 -8.82 7.69
CA SER A 96 0.86 -9.10 6.28
C SER A 96 0.16 -8.12 5.36
N PHE A 97 0.60 -8.11 4.11
CA PHE A 97 -0.07 -7.46 3.00
C PHE A 97 0.41 -8.12 1.70
N PHE A 98 -0.34 -7.94 0.63
CA PHE A 98 0.05 -8.35 -0.71
C PHE A 98 0.66 -7.18 -1.44
N PHE A 99 1.72 -7.43 -2.22
CA PHE A 99 2.36 -6.38 -2.99
C PHE A 99 2.97 -6.90 -4.28
N GLY A 100 3.29 -5.95 -5.14
CA GLY A 100 4.24 -6.12 -6.22
C GLY A 100 4.58 -4.77 -6.80
N CYS A 101 5.42 -4.78 -7.82
CA CYS A 101 5.79 -3.58 -8.53
C CYS A 101 5.41 -3.69 -9.99
N ALA A 102 5.06 -2.55 -10.58
CA ALA A 102 4.77 -2.44 -12.00
C ALA A 102 5.43 -1.20 -12.57
N LEU A 103 5.50 -1.11 -13.90
CA LEU A 103 5.87 0.14 -14.53
C LEU A 103 4.84 1.21 -14.15
N GLY A 104 5.34 2.37 -13.80
CA GLY A 104 4.56 3.56 -13.50
C GLY A 104 5.09 4.73 -14.33
N SER A 105 4.21 5.68 -14.56
CA SER A 105 4.49 7.03 -15.06
C SER A 105 3.81 8.02 -14.13
N GLU A 106 4.16 9.30 -14.24
CA GLU A 106 3.54 10.39 -13.47
C GLU A 106 2.00 10.42 -13.58
N GLU A 107 1.44 9.88 -14.67
CA GLU A 107 -0.01 9.92 -14.94
C GLU A 107 -0.69 8.54 -14.90
N THR A 108 0.06 7.43 -14.95
CA THR A 108 -0.51 6.08 -15.05
C THR A 108 0.38 4.99 -14.44
N VAL A 109 -0.22 4.04 -13.73
CA VAL A 109 0.39 2.73 -13.42
C VAL A 109 0.22 1.87 -14.66
N VAL A 110 1.26 1.80 -15.49
CA VAL A 110 1.32 0.91 -16.66
C VAL A 110 1.62 -0.48 -16.11
N GLY A 111 0.58 -1.26 -15.80
CA GLY A 111 0.64 -2.48 -14.98
C GLY A 111 1.51 -3.67 -15.46
N VAL A 112 2.52 -3.46 -16.31
CA VAL A 112 3.60 -4.40 -16.61
C VAL A 112 4.43 -4.65 -15.35
N PRO A 113 4.42 -5.86 -14.77
CA PRO A 113 5.14 -6.17 -13.54
C PRO A 113 6.65 -5.94 -13.67
N GLN A 114 7.24 -5.27 -12.68
CA GLN A 114 8.68 -5.00 -12.57
C GLN A 114 9.25 -5.65 -11.33
N SER A 115 10.48 -6.15 -11.41
CA SER A 115 11.18 -6.66 -10.23
C SER A 115 11.59 -5.51 -9.31
N CYS A 116 11.38 -5.66 -8.02
CA CYS A 116 11.72 -4.64 -7.03
C CYS A 116 11.96 -5.26 -5.64
N ASN A 117 12.54 -4.46 -4.75
CA ASN A 117 12.61 -4.74 -3.32
C ASN A 117 11.80 -3.69 -2.56
N LEU A 118 10.80 -4.13 -1.81
CA LEU A 118 10.02 -3.30 -0.91
C LEU A 118 10.57 -3.42 0.50
N THR A 119 11.00 -2.32 1.09
CA THR A 119 11.38 -2.23 2.50
C THR A 119 10.25 -1.60 3.31
N VAL A 120 9.87 -2.26 4.40
CA VAL A 120 8.92 -1.74 5.39
C VAL A 120 9.67 -1.47 6.68
N THR A 121 9.50 -0.28 7.25
CA THR A 121 10.09 0.14 8.51
C THR A 121 8.98 0.50 9.50
N GLY A 122 8.87 -0.25 10.60
CA GLY A 122 7.91 0.01 11.67
C GLY A 122 8.50 0.94 12.72
N LEU A 123 7.78 2.00 13.08
CA LEU A 123 8.17 3.00 14.06
C LEU A 123 7.14 3.08 15.20
N ASN A 124 7.61 3.23 16.44
CA ASN A 124 6.74 3.44 17.60
C ASN A 124 6.37 4.93 17.79
N ALA A 125 5.63 5.25 18.85
CA ALA A 125 5.19 6.60 19.18
C ALA A 125 6.34 7.62 19.43
N GLN A 126 7.55 7.14 19.71
CA GLN A 126 8.74 7.99 19.86
C GLN A 126 9.51 8.17 18.55
N GLY A 127 9.01 7.61 17.44
CA GLY A 127 9.74 7.55 16.16
C GLY A 127 10.91 6.57 16.17
N THR A 128 11.01 5.69 17.17
CA THR A 128 12.05 4.66 17.22
C THR A 128 11.68 3.49 16.33
N GLN A 129 12.63 3.02 15.52
CA GLN A 129 12.47 1.82 14.71
C GLN A 129 12.29 0.58 15.60
N VAL A 130 11.15 -0.09 15.45
CA VAL A 130 10.80 -1.35 16.12
C VAL A 130 11.24 -2.54 15.30
N ALA A 131 10.98 -2.50 13.98
CA ALA A 131 11.35 -3.55 13.05
C ALA A 131 11.56 -2.98 11.64
N GLN A 132 12.30 -3.73 10.84
CA GLN A 132 12.50 -3.45 9.42
C GLN A 132 12.68 -4.76 8.67
N GLN A 133 11.96 -4.91 7.56
CA GLN A 133 12.07 -6.07 6.68
C GLN A 133 12.00 -5.65 5.21
N THR A 134 12.73 -6.38 4.37
CA THR A 134 12.74 -6.17 2.92
C THR A 134 12.20 -7.42 2.24
N PHE A 135 11.30 -7.23 1.28
CA PHE A 135 10.65 -8.27 0.50
C PHE A 135 10.96 -8.05 -0.99
N GLY A 136 11.35 -9.12 -1.68
CA GLY A 136 11.62 -9.06 -3.11
C GLY A 136 10.40 -9.52 -3.91
N PHE A 137 9.97 -8.72 -4.87
CA PHE A 137 9.06 -9.13 -5.93
C PHE A 137 9.85 -9.32 -7.22
N VAL A 138 9.68 -10.47 -7.89
CA VAL A 138 10.39 -10.80 -9.12
C VAL A 138 9.38 -10.91 -10.25
N SER A 139 9.50 -10.06 -11.25
CA SER A 139 8.71 -10.15 -12.48
C SER A 139 9.12 -11.41 -13.25
N ASN A 140 8.14 -12.20 -13.68
CA ASN A 140 8.35 -13.36 -14.55
C ASN A 140 8.23 -13.00 -16.05
N GLY A 141 8.09 -11.71 -16.37
CA GLY A 141 7.90 -11.20 -17.73
C GLY A 141 6.48 -11.37 -18.28
N ALA A 142 5.54 -11.92 -17.51
CA ALA A 142 4.15 -11.97 -17.89
C ALA A 142 3.48 -10.59 -17.76
N LEU A 143 2.54 -10.32 -18.65
CA LEU A 143 1.71 -9.13 -18.62
C LEU A 143 0.70 -9.12 -17.46
N ASN A 144 0.39 -10.28 -16.90
CA ASN A 144 -0.43 -10.43 -15.71
C ASN A 144 0.33 -11.29 -14.70
N GLN A 145 0.54 -10.76 -13.51
CA GLN A 145 1.21 -11.47 -12.43
C GLN A 145 0.50 -11.19 -11.11
N GLN A 146 0.29 -12.23 -10.30
CA GLN A 146 -0.31 -12.08 -8.98
C GLN A 146 0.64 -11.35 -8.03
N MET A 147 0.10 -10.43 -7.22
CA MET A 147 0.82 -9.90 -6.05
C MET A 147 1.28 -11.03 -5.12
N ILE A 148 2.38 -10.82 -4.41
CA ILE A 148 2.90 -11.79 -3.45
C ILE A 148 2.65 -11.30 -2.02
N GLU A 149 2.46 -12.25 -1.10
CA GLU A 149 2.26 -11.94 0.31
C GLU A 149 3.60 -11.61 1.00
N ALA A 150 3.69 -10.42 1.60
CA ALA A 150 4.73 -10.04 2.54
C ALA A 150 4.27 -10.38 3.97
N LYS A 151 4.99 -11.27 4.66
CA LYS A 151 4.72 -11.61 6.08
C LYS A 151 5.69 -10.91 7.00
N LEU A 152 5.17 -10.02 7.83
CA LEU A 152 5.94 -9.24 8.78
C LEU A 152 6.10 -9.96 10.12
N LYS A 153 7.23 -9.73 10.79
CA LYS A 153 7.57 -10.26 12.12
C LYS A 153 8.20 -9.18 12.97
N GLY A 154 7.73 -8.98 14.19
CA GLY A 154 8.24 -7.94 15.08
C GLY A 154 7.62 -6.56 14.84
N PHE A 155 6.55 -6.49 14.05
CA PHE A 155 5.86 -5.26 13.67
C PHE A 155 4.68 -5.00 14.62
N GLU A 156 4.96 -5.03 15.92
CA GLU A 156 3.97 -4.79 16.98
C GLU A 156 4.18 -3.43 17.67
N GLY A 157 3.12 -2.82 18.17
CA GLY A 157 3.20 -1.55 18.90
C GLY A 157 3.57 -0.36 18.01
N LEU A 158 3.18 -0.41 16.73
CA LEU A 158 3.52 0.60 15.74
C LEU A 158 2.60 1.81 15.84
N GLN A 159 3.17 2.97 15.55
CA GLN A 159 2.40 4.15 15.17
C GLN A 159 2.53 4.49 13.70
N ASN A 160 3.64 4.10 13.07
CA ASN A 160 3.85 4.29 11.64
C ASN A 160 4.49 3.02 11.06
N ALA A 161 4.08 2.63 9.86
CA ALA A 161 4.83 1.73 9.00
C ALA A 161 5.14 2.47 7.70
N VAL A 162 6.42 2.72 7.42
CA VAL A 162 6.90 3.47 6.27
C VAL A 162 7.39 2.51 5.20
N PHE A 163 7.03 2.78 3.95
CA PHE A 163 7.32 1.92 2.82
C PHE A 163 8.32 2.59 1.89
N ARG A 164 9.25 1.78 1.34
CA ARG A 164 10.23 2.27 0.37
C ARG A 164 10.58 1.19 -0.63
N THR A 165 10.41 1.50 -1.89
CA THR A 165 10.77 0.62 -3.01
C THR A 165 12.12 0.98 -3.58
N GLN A 166 12.86 -0.06 -3.94
CA GLN A 166 14.11 -0.01 -4.69
C GLN A 166 13.97 -0.90 -5.92
N ALA A 167 14.32 -0.38 -7.08
CA ALA A 167 14.29 -1.11 -8.34
C ALA A 167 15.50 -0.73 -9.20
N SER A 168 15.75 -1.46 -10.29
CA SER A 168 16.82 -1.12 -11.24
C SER A 168 16.57 0.21 -11.96
N ASP A 169 15.30 0.57 -12.12
CA ASP A 169 14.83 1.81 -12.71
C ASP A 169 13.86 2.44 -11.70
N GLU A 170 14.41 3.10 -10.67
CA GLU A 170 13.60 3.68 -9.57
C GLU A 170 12.65 4.76 -10.08
N ASP A 171 12.95 5.36 -11.22
CA ASP A 171 12.21 6.45 -11.84
C ASP A 171 10.92 5.95 -12.54
N THR A 172 10.80 4.66 -12.87
CA THR A 172 9.63 4.16 -13.63
C THR A 172 8.89 3.06 -12.91
N VAL A 173 9.08 2.91 -11.59
CA VAL A 173 8.45 1.85 -10.81
C VAL A 173 7.42 2.40 -9.83
N ALA A 174 6.20 1.88 -9.95
CA ALA A 174 5.16 2.01 -8.95
C ALA A 174 5.10 0.75 -8.09
N THR A 175 4.83 0.92 -6.80
CA THR A 175 4.52 -0.17 -5.88
C THR A 175 3.02 -0.21 -5.68
N LEU A 176 2.43 -1.38 -5.85
CA LEU A 176 1.03 -1.61 -5.55
C LEU A 176 0.95 -2.52 -4.33
N ALA A 177 -0.01 -2.26 -3.46
CA ALA A 177 -0.28 -3.04 -2.26
C ALA A 177 -1.77 -3.24 -2.04
N ASP A 178 -2.11 -4.34 -1.39
CA ASP A 178 -3.49 -4.76 -1.16
C ASP A 178 -3.59 -5.66 0.07
N THR A 179 -4.78 -5.78 0.64
CA THR A 179 -5.12 -6.72 1.72
C THR A 179 -4.18 -6.59 2.92
N PHE A 180 -4.12 -5.40 3.53
CA PHE A 180 -3.34 -5.23 4.76
C PHE A 180 -4.05 -5.91 5.94
N ASN A 181 -3.38 -6.85 6.57
CA ASN A 181 -3.86 -7.56 7.76
C ASN A 181 -3.14 -7.02 9.00
N TYR A 182 -3.92 -6.43 9.90
CA TYR A 182 -3.40 -5.80 11.11
C TYR A 182 -4.42 -5.81 12.25
N THR A 183 -3.95 -5.52 13.46
CA THR A 183 -4.81 -5.25 14.62
C THR A 183 -4.57 -3.83 15.11
N VAL A 184 -5.64 -3.08 15.35
CA VAL A 184 -5.57 -1.75 15.98
C VAL A 184 -5.98 -1.81 17.45
N TYR A 185 -5.42 -0.92 18.27
CA TYR A 185 -5.70 -0.80 19.69
C TYR A 185 -6.07 0.64 20.02
N GLY A 186 -7.23 0.85 20.64
CA GLY A 186 -7.74 2.18 20.95
C GLY A 186 -6.99 2.90 22.08
N LYS A 187 -7.14 4.21 22.18
CA LYS A 187 -6.71 5.02 23.32
C LYS A 187 -7.73 4.85 24.46
N GLY A 188 -7.28 4.38 25.62
CA GLY A 188 -8.09 4.32 26.85
C GLY A 188 -8.50 5.67 27.42
#